data_AF-A0A7S4MJJ5-F1
#
_entry.id   AF-A0A7S4MJJ5-F1
#
_cell.length_a   1.000
_cell.length_b   1.000
_cell.length_c   1.000
_cell.angle_alpha   90.00
_cell.angle_beta   90.00
_cell.angle_gamma   90.00
#
_symmetry.space_group_name_H-M   'P 1'
#
loop_
_entity.id
_entity.type
_entity.pdbx_description
1 polymer ?
#
loop_
_entity_poly.entity_id
_entity_poly.type
_entity_poly.pdbx_seq_one_letter_code
_entity_poly.pdbx_strand_id
1 'polypeptide(L)'
;FARNAGGVVLDPKFTAKCMMCSYAADGGAWDKGCGTGWCDPQWGRFDPWCGGQPFRPTDLGFMLEGHRTRDSYNEVLIDTMCMNENLPHSIEAIFYPASCVAGSQCRRDAEDTHTNFVREYGLRAGGSGGEEGFSLLVLDVENWEEPFSLAM
;
A
#
# COMPACT_ATOMS: atom_id res chain seq x y z
N PHE A 1 5.32 14.49 -0.18
CA PHE A 1 5.96 13.21 -0.58
C PHE A 1 7.13 13.45 -1.51
N ALA A 2 8.31 13.81 -0.98
CA ALA A 2 9.44 14.27 -1.80
C ALA A 2 10.47 13.17 -2.13
N ARG A 3 10.17 11.88 -1.87
CA ARG A 3 11.04 10.74 -2.17
C ARG A 3 10.20 9.47 -2.40
N ASN A 4 9.38 9.46 -3.45
CA ASN A 4 8.63 8.25 -3.79
C ASN A 4 9.56 7.25 -4.48
N ALA A 5 10.13 6.32 -3.70
CA ALA A 5 11.10 5.33 -4.17
C ALA A 5 10.46 4.06 -4.79
N GLY A 6 9.14 4.02 -4.91
CA GLY A 6 8.39 2.79 -5.20
C GLY A 6 7.89 2.10 -3.93
N GLY A 7 7.25 0.95 -4.10
CA GLY A 7 6.61 0.22 -3.02
C GLY A 7 6.05 -1.12 -3.46
N VAL A 8 5.17 -1.68 -2.63
CA VAL A 8 4.48 -2.94 -2.88
C VAL A 8 2.97 -2.73 -2.98
N VAL A 9 2.32 -3.52 -3.82
CA VAL A 9 0.87 -3.70 -3.81
C VAL A 9 0.57 -4.93 -2.97
N LEU A 10 -0.28 -4.80 -1.96
CA LEU A 10 -0.68 -5.93 -1.11
C LEU A 10 -1.87 -6.65 -1.73
N ASP A 11 -1.89 -7.99 -1.67
CA ASP A 11 -3.05 -8.77 -2.10
C ASP A 11 -4.26 -8.41 -1.20
N PRO A 12 -5.45 -8.14 -1.75
CA PRO A 12 -6.62 -7.72 -0.96
C PRO A 12 -7.15 -8.83 -0.02
N LYS A 13 -7.04 -10.10 -0.39
CA LYS A 13 -7.40 -11.24 0.47
C LYS A 13 -6.47 -11.33 1.67
N PHE A 14 -5.21 -10.96 1.49
CA PHE A 14 -4.23 -10.85 2.57
C PHE A 14 -4.50 -9.61 3.44
N THR A 15 -4.65 -8.44 2.81
CA THR A 15 -4.85 -7.16 3.49
C THR A 15 -6.07 -7.22 4.42
N ALA A 16 -7.15 -7.86 3.99
CA ALA A 16 -8.35 -8.06 4.79
C ALA A 16 -8.13 -8.86 6.10
N LYS A 17 -7.10 -9.70 6.16
CA LYS A 17 -6.78 -10.53 7.33
C LYS A 17 -5.72 -9.92 8.25
N CYS A 18 -4.75 -9.25 7.66
CA CYS A 18 -3.56 -8.79 8.39
C CYS A 18 -3.56 -7.29 8.67
N MET A 19 -4.53 -6.53 8.15
CA MET A 19 -4.72 -5.14 8.53
C MET A 19 -5.14 -5.05 9.99
N MET A 20 -4.42 -4.25 10.77
CA MET A 20 -4.69 -4.03 12.18
C MET A 20 -5.58 -2.80 12.40
N CYS A 21 -5.28 -1.71 11.70
CA CYS A 21 -6.03 -0.45 11.74
C CYS A 21 -5.56 0.52 10.65
N SER A 22 -6.22 1.68 10.55
CA SER A 22 -5.78 2.79 9.70
C SER A 22 -6.06 4.16 10.30
N TYR A 23 -5.39 5.18 9.77
CA TYR A 23 -5.56 6.59 10.12
C TYR A 23 -5.71 7.41 8.84
N ALA A 24 -6.59 8.41 8.84
CA ALA A 24 -6.74 9.31 7.69
C ALA A 24 -5.63 10.37 7.59
N ALA A 25 -4.67 10.34 8.51
CA ALA A 25 -3.50 11.19 8.63
C ALA A 25 -2.34 10.38 9.26
N ASP A 26 -1.26 11.06 9.66
CA ASP A 26 -0.19 10.48 10.49
C ASP A 26 -0.72 10.14 11.89
N GLY A 27 -0.89 8.85 12.19
CA GLY A 27 -1.34 8.38 13.50
C GLY A 27 -0.22 8.33 14.54
N GLY A 28 1.03 8.50 14.12
CA GLY A 28 2.21 8.19 14.94
C GLY A 28 2.24 6.73 15.35
N ALA A 29 1.78 5.84 14.46
CA ALA A 29 1.45 4.48 14.84
C ALA A 29 2.68 3.60 15.06
N TRP A 30 3.87 4.06 14.61
CA TRP A 30 5.15 3.49 15.00
C TRP A 30 5.30 3.34 16.52
N ASP A 31 4.90 4.37 17.29
CA ASP A 31 5.02 4.36 18.76
C ASP A 31 3.75 3.84 19.45
N LYS A 32 2.58 4.03 18.82
CA LYS A 32 1.27 3.81 19.47
C LYS A 32 0.52 2.56 19.03
N GLY A 33 0.93 1.93 17.94
CA GLY A 33 0.13 0.91 17.26
C GLY A 33 -1.28 1.41 16.95
N CYS A 34 -2.29 0.56 17.16
CA CYS A 34 -3.70 0.90 16.96
C CYS A 34 -4.39 1.54 18.17
N GLY A 35 -3.63 2.10 19.12
CA GLY A 35 -4.20 2.71 20.32
C GLY A 35 -5.16 1.79 21.10
N THR A 36 -6.07 2.38 21.87
CA THR A 36 -7.06 1.66 22.68
C THR A 36 -8.51 2.02 22.35
N GLY A 37 -8.73 3.09 21.59
CA GLY A 37 -10.04 3.52 21.10
C GLY A 37 -10.16 3.32 19.60
N TRP A 38 -11.38 3.51 19.09
CA TRP A 38 -11.69 3.41 17.68
C TRP A 38 -12.46 4.64 17.24
N CYS A 39 -12.17 5.10 16.04
CA CYS A 39 -12.97 6.12 15.41
C CYS A 39 -14.38 5.58 15.14
N ASP A 40 -15.40 6.37 15.47
CA ASP A 40 -16.75 6.13 14.95
C ASP A 40 -16.77 6.53 13.47
N PRO A 41 -17.06 5.62 12.52
CA PRO A 41 -17.08 5.93 11.10
C PRO A 41 -18.04 7.06 10.73
N GLN A 42 -19.14 7.23 11.48
CA GLN A 42 -20.09 8.32 11.25
C GLN A 42 -19.48 9.67 11.61
N TRP A 43 -18.68 9.72 12.67
CA TRP A 43 -17.93 10.92 13.05
C TRP A 43 -16.74 11.17 12.11
N GLY A 44 -16.02 10.11 11.75
CA GLY A 44 -14.85 10.15 10.86
C GLY A 44 -15.13 10.73 9.47
N ARG A 45 -16.39 10.69 9.01
CA ARG A 45 -16.84 11.38 7.78
C ARG A 45 -16.73 12.91 7.87
N PHE A 46 -16.89 13.49 9.05
CA PHE A 46 -16.87 14.94 9.27
C PHE A 46 -15.55 15.42 9.87
N ASP A 47 -14.95 14.60 10.74
CA ASP A 47 -13.62 14.82 11.28
C ASP A 47 -12.76 13.58 11.00
N PRO A 48 -12.06 13.54 9.85
CA PRO A 48 -11.19 12.41 9.50
C PRO A 48 -10.03 12.22 10.48
N TRP A 49 -9.65 13.25 11.25
CA TRP A 49 -8.66 13.06 12.31
C TRP A 49 -9.24 12.25 13.48
N CYS A 50 -10.55 12.35 13.71
CA CYS A 50 -11.28 11.56 14.69
C CYS A 50 -10.64 11.60 16.09
N GLY A 51 -10.16 12.77 16.50
CA GLY A 51 -9.42 12.95 17.75
C GLY A 51 -8.13 12.12 17.87
N GLY A 52 -7.53 11.72 16.75
CA GLY A 52 -6.35 10.86 16.68
C GLY A 52 -6.63 9.37 16.91
N GLN A 53 -7.89 8.95 16.82
CA GLN A 53 -8.26 7.53 16.95
C GLN A 53 -8.13 6.80 15.61
N PRO A 54 -7.68 5.53 15.63
CA PRO A 54 -7.65 4.71 14.43
C PRO A 54 -9.04 4.27 13.99
N PHE A 55 -9.17 4.02 12.69
CA PHE A 55 -10.26 3.28 12.09
C PHE A 55 -10.00 1.78 12.18
N ARG A 56 -11.08 0.99 12.32
CA ARG A 56 -10.98 -0.47 12.31
C ARG A 56 -10.61 -0.98 10.91
N PRO A 57 -10.11 -2.21 10.76
CA PRO A 57 -9.88 -2.83 9.45
C PRO A 57 -11.11 -2.80 8.54
N THR A 58 -12.30 -3.00 9.11
CA THR A 58 -13.58 -2.96 8.38
C THR A 58 -14.00 -1.56 7.91
N ASP A 59 -13.37 -0.52 8.45
CA ASP A 59 -13.75 0.88 8.23
C ASP A 59 -12.79 1.62 7.28
N LEU A 60 -11.89 0.88 6.60
CA LEU A 60 -10.92 1.45 5.66
C LEU A 60 -11.58 2.34 4.60
N GLY A 61 -12.74 1.94 4.07
CA GLY A 61 -13.49 2.75 3.09
C GLY A 61 -13.92 4.10 3.65
N PHE A 62 -14.38 4.16 4.90
CA PHE A 62 -14.76 5.41 5.57
C PHE A 62 -13.53 6.28 5.85
N MET A 63 -12.42 5.67 6.26
CA MET A 63 -11.14 6.36 6.44
C MET A 63 -10.69 7.03 5.13
N LEU A 64 -10.72 6.30 4.01
CA LEU A 64 -10.34 6.81 2.70
C LEU A 64 -11.29 7.91 2.20
N GLU A 65 -12.60 7.78 2.47
CA GLU A 65 -13.59 8.82 2.15
C GLU A 65 -13.28 10.12 2.90
N GLY A 66 -13.01 10.04 4.21
CA GLY A 66 -12.61 11.20 5.01
C GLY A 66 -11.26 11.78 4.58
N HIS A 67 -10.29 10.93 4.25
CA HIS A 67 -8.96 11.32 3.79
C HIS A 67 -8.98 12.19 2.53
N ARG A 68 -9.93 11.99 1.60
CA ARG A 68 -10.09 12.81 0.39
C ARG A 68 -10.20 14.31 0.66
N THR A 69 -10.58 14.70 1.87
CA THR A 69 -10.71 16.11 2.29
C THR A 69 -9.43 16.70 2.88
N ARG A 70 -8.34 15.93 2.96
CA ARG A 70 -7.08 16.32 3.60
C ARG A 70 -5.92 16.33 2.61
N ASP A 71 -5.05 17.32 2.75
CA ASP A 71 -3.75 17.36 2.08
C ASP A 71 -2.67 16.74 3.00
N SER A 72 -2.79 15.44 3.26
CA SER A 72 -1.80 14.65 4.02
C SER A 72 -1.68 13.24 3.42
N TYR A 73 -0.87 12.37 4.00
CA TYR A 73 -1.00 10.93 3.76
C TYR A 73 -2.00 10.29 4.71
N ASN A 74 -2.40 9.07 4.40
CA ASN A 74 -3.05 8.16 5.33
C ASN A 74 -2.05 7.10 5.78
N GLU A 75 -2.31 6.49 6.94
CA GLU A 75 -1.49 5.43 7.49
C GLU A 75 -2.32 4.14 7.60
N VAL A 76 -1.76 3.02 7.18
CA VAL A 76 -2.37 1.69 7.31
C VAL A 76 -1.38 0.79 8.03
N LEU A 77 -1.82 0.15 9.10
CA LEU A 77 -1.00 -0.74 9.89
C LEU A 77 -1.31 -2.18 9.50
N ILE A 78 -0.27 -2.91 9.15
CA ILE A 78 -0.31 -4.32 8.76
C ILE A 78 0.51 -5.11 9.78
N ASP A 79 -0.03 -6.24 10.25
CA ASP A 79 0.71 -7.20 11.08
C ASP A 79 1.81 -7.86 10.25
N THR A 80 3.06 -7.59 10.63
CA THR A 80 4.25 -8.10 9.93
C THR A 80 4.47 -9.59 10.12
N MET A 81 4.02 -10.19 11.23
CA MET A 81 4.07 -11.65 11.41
C MET A 81 3.09 -12.30 10.44
N CYS A 82 1.86 -11.78 10.40
CA CYS A 82 0.83 -12.21 9.45
C CYS A 82 1.33 -12.06 8.00
N MET A 83 2.00 -10.95 7.66
CA MET A 83 2.66 -10.75 6.36
C MET A 83 3.70 -11.80 6.06
N ASN A 84 4.66 -12.01 6.96
CA ASN A 84 5.77 -12.93 6.74
C ASN A 84 5.31 -14.38 6.57
N GLU A 85 4.29 -14.80 7.31
CA GLU A 85 3.71 -16.14 7.20
C GLU A 85 2.97 -16.40 5.87
N ASN A 86 2.64 -15.33 5.13
CA ASN A 86 1.91 -15.41 3.86
C ASN A 86 2.77 -15.01 2.65
N LEU A 87 4.06 -14.74 2.82
CA LEU A 87 4.96 -14.47 1.69
C LEU A 87 5.16 -15.74 0.83
N PRO A 88 5.28 -15.58 -0.51
CA PRO A 88 5.23 -14.33 -1.26
C PRO A 88 3.81 -13.79 -1.51
N HIS A 89 2.77 -14.61 -1.29
CA HIS A 89 1.38 -14.36 -1.71
C HIS A 89 0.69 -13.17 -1.02
N SER A 90 1.28 -12.60 0.04
CA SER A 90 0.80 -11.35 0.65
C SER A 90 1.08 -10.11 -0.21
N ILE A 91 2.02 -10.22 -1.16
CA ILE A 91 2.39 -9.15 -2.08
C ILE A 91 1.91 -9.53 -3.48
N GLU A 92 1.13 -8.65 -4.09
CA GLU A 92 0.61 -8.80 -5.45
C GLU A 92 1.63 -8.34 -6.51
N ALA A 93 2.31 -7.23 -6.24
CA ALA A 93 3.26 -6.63 -7.16
C ALA A 93 4.25 -5.70 -6.44
N ILE A 94 5.35 -5.39 -7.12
CA ILE A 94 6.23 -4.25 -6.79
C ILE A 94 5.93 -3.13 -7.78
N PHE A 95 6.01 -1.87 -7.35
CA PHE A 95 5.79 -0.73 -8.23
C PHE A 95 6.81 0.38 -8.04
N TYR A 96 6.95 1.24 -9.05
CA TYR A 96 7.59 2.55 -8.95
C TYR A 96 6.71 3.66 -9.56
N PRO A 97 6.80 4.92 -9.10
CA PRO A 97 6.03 6.01 -9.68
C PRO A 97 6.44 6.32 -11.13
N ALA A 98 5.52 6.78 -11.98
CA ALA A 98 5.79 7.21 -13.35
C ALA A 98 6.84 8.34 -13.46
N SER A 99 7.02 9.12 -12.39
CA SER A 99 8.09 10.13 -12.28
C SER A 99 9.50 9.51 -12.21
N CYS A 100 9.64 8.21 -11.94
CA CYS A 100 10.90 7.48 -11.96
C CYS A 100 11.30 7.13 -13.40
N VAL A 101 11.93 8.10 -14.07
CA VAL A 101 12.39 7.97 -15.45
C VAL A 101 13.44 6.87 -15.64
N ALA A 102 13.64 6.42 -16.88
CA ALA A 102 14.68 5.46 -17.24
C ALA A 102 16.06 5.88 -16.72
N GLY A 103 16.78 4.96 -16.07
CA GLY A 103 18.09 5.25 -15.48
C GLY A 103 18.07 6.12 -14.22
N SER A 104 16.90 6.43 -13.65
CA SER A 104 16.82 7.03 -12.31
C SER A 104 17.13 6.00 -11.22
N GLN A 105 17.56 6.47 -10.04
CA GLN A 105 17.86 5.58 -8.91
C GLN A 105 16.59 4.87 -8.41
N CYS A 106 15.47 5.58 -8.28
CA CYS A 106 14.23 4.97 -7.81
C CYS A 106 13.69 3.87 -8.74
N ARG A 107 13.84 4.03 -10.06
CA ARG A 107 13.49 2.95 -11.00
C ARG A 107 14.39 1.73 -10.80
N ARG A 108 15.71 1.93 -10.70
CA ARG A 108 16.66 0.83 -10.44
C ARG A 108 16.37 0.11 -9.13
N ASP A 109 16.12 0.84 -8.06
CA ASP A 109 15.82 0.25 -6.75
C ASP A 109 14.58 -0.65 -6.81
N ALA A 110 13.54 -0.23 -7.54
CA ALA A 110 12.33 -1.02 -7.72
C ALA A 110 12.55 -2.25 -8.63
N GLU A 111 13.30 -2.10 -9.73
CA GLU A 111 13.68 -3.20 -10.63
C GLU A 111 14.54 -4.26 -9.91
N ASP A 112 15.51 -3.81 -9.11
CA ASP A 112 16.37 -4.68 -8.30
C ASP A 112 15.54 -5.40 -7.21
N THR A 113 14.64 -4.67 -6.54
CA THR A 113 13.74 -5.26 -5.53
C THR A 113 12.83 -6.32 -6.16
N HIS A 114 12.25 -6.04 -7.33
CA HIS A 114 11.44 -7.01 -8.08
C HIS A 114 12.24 -8.25 -8.47
N THR A 115 13.41 -8.06 -9.09
CA THR A 115 14.30 -9.16 -9.49
C THR A 115 14.70 -10.02 -8.29
N ASN A 116 15.03 -9.39 -7.16
CA ASN A 116 15.41 -10.10 -5.95
C ASN A 116 14.22 -10.86 -5.35
N PHE A 117 13.03 -10.26 -5.32
CA PHE A 117 11.82 -10.91 -4.81
C PHE A 117 11.43 -12.12 -5.65
N VAL A 118 11.41 -11.97 -6.98
CA VAL A 118 11.15 -13.06 -7.93
C VAL A 118 12.14 -14.21 -7.73
N ARG A 119 13.44 -13.88 -7.58
CA ARG A 119 14.49 -14.88 -7.37
C ARG A 119 14.35 -15.61 -6.03
N GLU A 120 14.11 -14.86 -4.95
CA GLU A 120 14.00 -15.42 -3.59
C GLU A 120 12.87 -16.44 -3.49
N TYR A 121 11.73 -16.15 -4.10
CA TYR A 121 10.53 -16.98 -4.00
C TYR A 121 10.30 -17.91 -5.20
N GLY A 122 11.26 -17.99 -6.14
CA GLY A 122 11.15 -18.86 -7.31
C GLY A 122 9.97 -18.53 -8.22
N LEU A 123 9.57 -17.25 -8.28
CA LEU A 123 8.45 -16.79 -9.11
C LEU A 123 8.89 -16.63 -10.58
N ARG A 124 7.92 -16.53 -11.49
CA ARG A 124 8.18 -16.13 -12.88
C ARG A 124 8.07 -14.62 -12.99
N ALA A 125 9.04 -13.97 -13.62
CA ALA A 125 8.96 -12.54 -13.89
C ALA A 125 7.96 -12.27 -15.02
N GLY A 126 7.10 -11.25 -14.83
CA GLY A 126 6.19 -10.75 -15.86
C GLY A 126 4.90 -11.58 -15.97
N GLY A 127 3.77 -10.88 -15.88
CA GLY A 127 2.43 -11.44 -16.10
C GLY A 127 1.54 -10.42 -16.80
N SER A 128 1.08 -10.75 -18.00
CA SER A 128 -0.03 -10.06 -18.66
C SER A 128 -0.92 -11.12 -19.30
N GLY A 129 -2.22 -11.07 -19.02
CA GLY A 129 -3.18 -11.94 -19.70
C GLY A 129 -3.15 -13.43 -19.35
N GLY A 130 -3.21 -13.76 -18.05
CA GLY A 130 -3.70 -15.09 -17.61
C GLY A 130 -2.67 -16.18 -17.35
N GLU A 131 -1.37 -15.93 -17.49
CA GLU A 131 -0.32 -16.78 -16.89
C GLU A 131 0.27 -16.08 -15.65
N GLU A 132 0.37 -16.82 -14.53
CA GLU A 132 0.83 -16.32 -13.22
C GLU A 132 2.32 -15.94 -13.27
N GLY A 133 2.60 -14.65 -13.36
CA GLY A 133 3.93 -14.08 -13.14
C GLY A 133 3.85 -12.87 -12.21
N PHE A 134 4.90 -12.66 -11.43
CA PHE A 134 4.96 -11.59 -10.44
C PHE A 134 5.30 -10.26 -11.14
N SER A 135 4.44 -9.25 -10.95
CA SER A 135 4.44 -8.04 -11.75
C SER A 135 5.31 -6.92 -11.17
N LEU A 136 5.96 -6.18 -12.06
CA LEU A 136 6.52 -4.86 -11.80
C LEU A 136 5.60 -3.82 -12.45
N LEU A 137 5.12 -2.85 -11.67
CA LEU A 137 4.13 -1.88 -12.10
C LEU A 137 4.70 -0.45 -12.11
N VAL A 138 4.15 0.38 -12.98
CA VAL A 138 4.33 1.83 -12.99
C VAL A 138 3.06 2.46 -12.42
N LEU A 139 3.22 3.25 -11.36
CA LEU A 139 2.12 4.02 -10.74
C LEU A 139 2.05 5.43 -11.32
N ASP A 140 0.96 5.73 -12.01
CA ASP A 140 0.59 7.09 -12.42
C ASP A 140 -0.51 7.63 -11.49
N VAL A 141 -0.12 8.51 -10.57
CA VAL A 141 -1.04 9.12 -9.59
C VAL A 141 -1.99 10.15 -10.20
N GLU A 142 -1.76 10.56 -11.45
CA GLU A 142 -2.65 11.46 -12.18
C GLU A 142 -3.74 10.67 -12.93
N ASN A 143 -3.54 9.37 -13.18
CA ASN A 143 -4.51 8.49 -13.83
C ASN A 143 -5.32 7.68 -12.82
N TRP A 144 -6.36 8.29 -12.24
CA TRP A 144 -7.17 7.64 -11.20
C TRP A 144 -8.01 6.46 -11.67
N GLU A 145 -8.33 6.36 -12.96
CA GLU A 145 -9.12 5.25 -13.51
C GLU A 145 -8.27 3.99 -13.70
N GLU A 146 -7.04 4.16 -14.18
CA GLU A 146 -6.09 3.06 -14.42
C GLU A 146 -4.69 3.45 -13.89
N PRO A 147 -4.50 3.53 -12.56
CA PRO A 147 -3.28 4.09 -11.98
C PRO A 147 -2.06 3.20 -12.13
N PHE A 148 -2.24 1.92 -12.45
CA PHE A 148 -1.15 0.97 -12.62
C PHE A 148 -1.07 0.48 -14.06
N SER A 149 0.14 0.46 -14.61
CA SER A 149 0.48 -0.20 -15.87
C SER A 149 1.67 -1.12 -15.68
N LEU A 150 1.85 -2.09 -16.57
CA LEU A 150 3.03 -2.96 -16.52
C LEU A 150 4.29 -2.18 -16.91
N ALA A 151 5.37 -2.36 -16.14
CA ALA A 151 6.68 -1.84 -16.50
C ALA A 151 7.21 -2.57 -17.74
N MET A 152 7.63 -1.80 -18.76
CA MET A 152 8.32 -2.26 -19.96
C MET A 152 9.83 -2.21 -19.81
#